data_AF-A0AAJ2PGM3-F1
#
_entry.id   AF-A0AAJ2PGM3-F1
#
_cell.length_a   1.000
_cell.length_b   1.000
_cell.length_c   1.000
_cell.angle_alpha   90.00
_cell.angle_beta   90.00
_cell.angle_gamma   90.00
#
_symmetry.space_group_name_H-M   'P 1'
#
loop_
_entity.id
_entity.type
_entity.pdbx_description
1 polymer ?
#
loop_
_entity_poly.entity_id
_entity_poly.type
_entity_poly.pdbx_seq_one_letter_code
_entity_poly.pdbx_strand_id
1 'polypeptide(L)'
;MIDNPVLNVLFLAFFVSLVVSLYQRKIFSKSKINQIKTEIDEIRKKLLKSEADEFLVKKVVELNKIFVKENMKVLIITLLIGLLGIYLVQHTYSGYTVKLPIPVFKNLNILYFYIILTFVIGIVLSKLLEVS
;
A
#
# COMPACT_ATOMS: atom_id res chain seq x y z
N MET A 1 30.57 3.95 -0.40
CA MET A 1 29.27 3.39 -0.85
C MET A 1 29.11 2.07 -0.13
N ILE A 2 27.91 1.74 0.35
CA ILE A 2 27.71 0.47 1.05
C ILE A 2 27.78 -0.63 -0.02
N ASP A 3 28.87 -1.40 -0.03
CA ASP A 3 29.13 -2.46 -1.03
C ASP A 3 28.29 -3.74 -0.80
N ASN A 4 27.19 -3.62 -0.05
CA ASN A 4 26.29 -4.74 0.24
C ASN A 4 24.95 -4.55 -0.50
N PRO A 5 24.70 -5.31 -1.59
CA PRO A 5 23.48 -5.24 -2.38
C PRO A 5 22.20 -5.42 -1.54
N VAL A 6 22.24 -6.31 -0.54
CA VAL A 6 21.09 -6.59 0.33
C VAL A 6 20.71 -5.35 1.13
N LEU A 7 21.70 -4.65 1.66
CA LEU A 7 21.51 -3.50 2.53
C LEU A 7 21.01 -2.29 1.72
N ASN A 8 21.52 -2.10 0.50
CA ASN A 8 21.03 -1.08 -0.42
C ASN A 8 19.58 -1.33 -0.84
N VAL A 9 19.23 -2.58 -1.16
CA VAL A 9 17.85 -2.96 -1.50
C VAL A 9 16.90 -2.79 -0.32
N LEU A 10 17.36 -3.08 0.90
CA LEU A 10 16.58 -2.86 2.11
C LEU A 10 16.29 -1.37 2.34
N PHE A 11 17.29 -0.49 2.19
CA PHE A 11 17.07 0.95 2.26
C PHE A 11 16.13 1.43 1.17
N LEU A 12 16.32 0.97 -0.07
CA LEU A 12 15.43 1.33 -1.18
C LEU A 12 13.98 0.94 -0.89
N ALA A 13 13.75 -0.32 -0.46
CA ALA A 13 12.43 -0.80 -0.09
C ALA A 13 11.83 0.02 1.06
N PHE A 14 12.63 0.38 2.05
CA PHE A 14 12.20 1.25 3.14
C PHE A 14 11.75 2.63 2.66
N PHE A 15 12.57 3.31 1.84
CA PHE A 15 12.23 4.64 1.32
C PHE A 15 11.01 4.61 0.41
N VAL A 16 10.91 3.62 -0.48
CA VAL A 16 9.74 3.43 -1.35
C VAL A 16 8.48 3.25 -0.52
N SER A 17 8.50 2.32 0.45
CA SER A 17 7.35 2.06 1.31
C SER A 17 7.01 3.27 2.20
N LEU A 18 8.00 4.03 2.65
CA LEU A 18 7.79 5.26 3.42
C LEU A 18 7.11 6.34 2.59
N VAL A 19 7.58 6.62 1.39
CA VAL A 19 6.96 7.63 0.50
C VAL A 19 5.52 7.26 0.18
N VAL A 20 5.28 5.99 -0.16
CA VAL A 20 3.91 5.48 -0.41
C VAL A 20 3.03 5.66 0.82
N SER A 21 3.53 5.28 2.01
CA SER A 21 2.76 5.36 3.26
C SER A 21 2.45 6.81 3.66
N LEU A 22 3.41 7.73 3.48
CA LEU A 22 3.19 9.16 3.74
C LEU A 22 2.17 9.76 2.77
N TYR A 23 2.23 9.37 1.49
CA TYR A 23 1.26 9.83 0.51
C TYR A 23 -0.16 9.31 0.81
N GLN A 24 -0.26 8.02 1.15
CA GLN A 24 -1.50 7.41 1.59
C GLN A 24 -2.03 8.13 2.84
N ARG A 25 -1.20 8.33 3.87
CA ARG A 25 -1.58 9.11 5.06
C ARG A 25 -2.14 10.48 4.69
N LYS A 26 -1.48 11.22 3.79
CA LYS A 26 -1.93 12.55 3.36
C LYS A 26 -3.31 12.55 2.69
N ILE A 27 -3.66 11.50 1.95
CA ILE A 27 -4.98 11.38 1.31
C ILE A 27 -6.05 10.99 2.34
N PHE A 28 -5.76 9.99 3.18
CA PHE A 28 -6.71 9.47 4.17
C PHE A 28 -6.86 10.38 5.39
N SER A 29 -5.86 11.20 5.72
CA SER A 29 -5.96 12.21 6.77
C SER A 29 -6.83 13.40 6.39
N LYS A 30 -7.26 13.50 5.12
CA LYS A 30 -8.22 14.55 4.74
C LYS A 30 -9.54 14.29 5.44
N SER A 31 -10.04 15.32 6.14
CA SER A 31 -11.32 15.29 6.85
C SER A 31 -12.46 14.69 5.99
N LYS A 32 -12.45 14.98 4.69
CA LYS A 32 -13.42 14.45 3.72
C LYS A 32 -13.45 12.92 3.63
N ILE A 33 -12.31 12.23 3.62
CA ILE A 33 -12.28 10.76 3.51
C ILE A 33 -12.75 10.10 4.80
N ASN A 34 -12.34 10.66 5.94
CA ASN A 34 -12.81 10.20 7.24
C ASN A 34 -14.32 10.42 7.41
N GLN A 35 -14.84 11.57 6.99
CA GLN A 35 -16.29 11.84 6.97
C GLN A 35 -17.03 10.83 6.09
N ILE A 36 -16.52 10.54 4.88
CA ILE A 36 -17.11 9.53 3.99
C ILE A 36 -17.15 8.15 4.66
N LYS A 37 -16.06 7.73 5.32
CA LYS A 37 -15.98 6.45 6.04
C LYS A 37 -17.01 6.38 7.17
N THR A 38 -17.11 7.44 7.98
CA THR A 38 -18.10 7.54 9.05
C THR A 38 -19.53 7.53 8.52
N GLU A 39 -19.84 8.30 7.46
CA GLU A 39 -21.17 8.30 6.85
C GLU A 39 -21.56 6.93 6.29
N ILE A 40 -20.63 6.21 5.65
CA ILE A 40 -20.87 4.84 5.18
C ILE A 40 -21.20 3.92 6.35
N ASP A 41 -20.45 3.99 7.45
CA ASP A 41 -20.68 3.15 8.64
C ASP A 41 -22.00 3.49 9.35
N GLU A 42 -22.37 4.76 9.41
CA GLU A 42 -23.67 5.20 9.91
C GLU A 42 -24.83 4.70 9.04
N ILE A 43 -24.73 4.82 7.72
CA ILE A 43 -25.77 4.33 6.81
C ILE A 43 -25.87 2.80 6.88
N ARG A 44 -24.75 2.07 6.97
CA ARG A 44 -24.76 0.62 7.21
C ARG A 44 -25.47 0.24 8.50
N LYS A 45 -25.23 0.96 9.60
CA LYS A 45 -25.95 0.76 10.87
C LYS A 45 -27.45 1.03 10.74
N LYS A 46 -27.85 2.03 9.94
CA LYS A 46 -29.27 2.33 9.66
C LYS A 46 -29.92 1.23 8.81
N LEU A 47 -29.25 0.74 7.77
CA LEU A 47 -29.70 -0.37 6.92
C LEU A 47 -29.83 -1.70 7.67
N LEU A 48 -29.07 -1.92 8.75
CA LEU A 48 -29.22 -3.10 9.61
C LEU A 48 -30.45 -3.02 10.54
N LYS A 49 -30.99 -1.81 10.76
CA LYS A 49 -32.11 -1.56 11.68
C LYS A 49 -33.43 -1.20 10.96
N SER A 50 -33.38 -0.99 9.66
CA SER A 50 -34.49 -0.57 8.79
C SER A 50 -34.60 -1.54 7.62
N GLU A 51 -35.80 -1.71 7.07
CA GLU A 51 -35.93 -2.32 5.74
C GLU A 51 -35.11 -1.52 4.71
N ALA A 52 -34.65 -2.22 3.66
CA ALA A 52 -33.71 -1.72 2.67
C ALA A 52 -34.25 -0.48 1.92
N ASP A 53 -33.99 0.69 2.48
CA ASP A 53 -34.31 1.97 1.85
C ASP A 53 -33.40 2.19 0.63
N GLU A 54 -34.00 2.16 -0.56
CA GLU A 54 -33.31 2.34 -1.84
C GLU A 54 -32.51 3.64 -1.89
N PHE A 55 -32.96 4.69 -1.18
CA PHE A 55 -32.24 5.95 -1.07
C PHE A 55 -30.93 5.80 -0.29
N LEU A 56 -30.94 5.07 0.83
CA LEU A 56 -29.74 4.80 1.64
C LEU A 56 -28.74 3.94 0.85
N VAL A 57 -29.21 2.96 0.08
CA VAL A 57 -28.37 2.14 -0.79
C VAL A 57 -27.69 3.01 -1.86
N LYS A 58 -28.46 3.87 -2.56
CA LYS A 58 -27.90 4.80 -3.56
C LYS A 58 -26.84 5.71 -2.95
N LYS A 59 -27.10 6.27 -1.75
CA LYS A 59 -26.13 7.13 -1.05
C LYS A 59 -24.83 6.39 -0.70
N VAL A 60 -24.90 5.13 -0.26
CA VAL A 60 -23.70 4.31 0.00
C VAL A 60 -22.91 4.06 -1.29
N VAL A 61 -23.58 3.77 -2.41
CA VAL A 61 -22.92 3.56 -3.71
C VAL A 61 -22.20 4.84 -4.16
N GLU A 62 -22.81 6.01 -4.00
CA GLU A 62 -22.18 7.29 -4.34
C GLU A 62 -20.95 7.59 -3.46
N LEU A 63 -21.07 7.42 -2.15
CA LEU A 63 -19.96 7.60 -1.21
C LEU A 63 -18.82 6.62 -1.49
N ASN A 64 -19.13 5.35 -1.77
CA ASN A 64 -18.15 4.35 -2.18
C ASN A 64 -17.46 4.73 -3.49
N LYS A 65 -18.17 5.29 -4.47
CA LYS A 65 -17.57 5.75 -5.73
C LYS A 65 -16.52 6.84 -5.48
N ILE A 66 -16.81 7.79 -4.57
CA ILE A 66 -15.86 8.84 -4.17
C ILE A 66 -14.66 8.23 -3.45
N PHE A 67 -14.90 7.32 -2.50
CA PHE A 67 -13.85 6.64 -1.75
C PHE A 67 -12.92 5.83 -2.67
N VAL A 68 -13.49 5.01 -3.57
CA VAL A 68 -12.75 4.24 -4.56
C VAL A 68 -11.93 5.16 -5.48
N LYS A 69 -12.49 6.31 -5.90
CA LYS A 69 -11.76 7.26 -6.75
C LYS A 69 -10.50 7.81 -6.05
N GLU A 70 -10.57 8.14 -4.76
CA GLU A 70 -9.37 8.59 -4.03
C GLU A 70 -8.39 7.44 -3.79
N ASN A 71 -8.86 6.22 -3.53
CA ASN A 71 -7.98 5.04 -3.42
C ASN A 71 -7.27 4.73 -4.73
N MET A 72 -7.94 4.88 -5.87
CA MET A 72 -7.33 4.66 -7.18
C MET A 72 -6.17 5.61 -7.44
N LYS A 73 -6.25 6.87 -6.98
CA LYS A 73 -5.13 7.81 -7.09
C LYS A 73 -3.91 7.33 -6.29
N VAL A 74 -4.14 6.83 -5.07
CA VAL A 74 -3.08 6.23 -4.25
C VAL A 74 -2.48 5.03 -4.99
N LEU A 75 -3.31 4.11 -5.48
CA LEU A 75 -2.86 2.90 -6.17
C LEU A 75 -2.00 3.21 -7.40
N ILE A 76 -2.40 4.18 -8.24
CA ILE A 76 -1.62 4.58 -9.42
C ILE A 76 -0.24 5.08 -9.00
N ILE A 77 -0.16 5.91 -7.97
CA ILE A 77 1.11 6.45 -7.49
C ILE A 77 1.99 5.34 -6.89
N THR A 78 1.39 4.45 -6.10
CA THR A 78 2.08 3.27 -5.55
C THR A 78 2.63 2.39 -6.67
N LEU A 79 1.86 2.16 -7.74
CA LEU A 79 2.30 1.39 -8.90
C LEU A 79 3.46 2.07 -9.63
N LEU A 80 3.38 3.38 -9.88
CA LEU A 80 4.46 4.12 -10.55
C LEU A 80 5.76 4.08 -9.75
N ILE A 81 5.71 4.33 -8.44
CA ILE A 81 6.88 4.28 -7.56
C ILE A 81 7.41 2.84 -7.48
N GLY A 82 6.52 1.85 -7.36
CA GLY A 82 6.87 0.44 -7.32
C GLY A 82 7.58 -0.02 -8.59
N LEU A 83 7.08 0.38 -9.76
CA LEU A 83 7.70 0.08 -11.06
C LEU A 83 9.08 0.74 -11.21
N LEU A 84 9.24 1.98 -10.75
CA LEU A 84 10.55 2.64 -10.73
C LEU A 84 11.54 1.89 -9.83
N GLY A 85 11.12 1.44 -8.65
CA GLY A 85 11.95 0.64 -7.76
C GLY A 85 12.31 -0.72 -8.37
N ILE A 86 11.36 -1.40 -9.02
CA ILE A 86 11.61 -2.65 -9.75
C ILE A 86 12.64 -2.43 -10.87
N TYR A 87 12.47 -1.39 -11.69
CA TYR A 87 13.39 -1.05 -12.76
C TYR A 87 14.81 -0.82 -12.23
N LEU A 88 14.93 -0.03 -11.16
CA LEU A 88 16.23 0.28 -10.55
C LEU A 88 16.92 -0.99 -10.01
N VAL A 89 16.20 -1.84 -9.28
CA VAL A 89 16.75 -3.09 -8.74
C VAL A 89 17.16 -4.03 -9.87
N GLN A 90 16.31 -4.18 -10.88
CA GLN A 90 16.59 -5.05 -12.02
C GLN A 90 17.81 -4.57 -12.81
N HIS A 91 17.98 -3.25 -12.99
CA HIS A 91 19.09 -2.71 -13.76
C HIS A 91 20.42 -2.73 -12.99
N THR A 92 20.40 -2.41 -11.69
CA THR A 92 21.62 -2.32 -10.88
C THR A 92 22.09 -3.67 -10.33
N TYR A 93 21.17 -4.58 -10.02
CA TYR A 93 21.48 -5.85 -9.35
C TYR A 93 21.02 -7.07 -10.14
N SER A 94 20.97 -6.99 -11.46
CA SER A 94 20.68 -8.15 -12.32
C SER A 94 21.64 -9.31 -12.01
N GLY A 95 21.10 -10.51 -11.86
CA GLY A 95 21.89 -11.72 -11.59
C GLY A 95 22.31 -11.93 -10.12
N TYR A 96 22.05 -10.98 -9.23
CA TYR A 96 22.32 -11.17 -7.80
C TYR A 96 21.25 -12.04 -7.14
N THR A 97 21.70 -12.93 -6.25
CA THR A 97 20.82 -13.76 -5.43
C THR A 97 21.12 -13.57 -3.95
N VAL A 98 20.06 -13.58 -3.14
CA VAL A 98 20.12 -13.50 -1.69
C VAL A 98 19.96 -14.90 -1.12
N LYS A 99 20.90 -15.30 -0.26
CA LYS A 99 20.81 -16.56 0.45
C LYS A 99 19.97 -16.39 1.70
N LEU A 100 18.81 -17.06 1.73
CA LEU A 100 17.93 -17.06 2.90
C LEU A 100 18.17 -18.33 3.72
N PRO A 101 18.05 -18.26 5.07
CA PRO A 101 18.19 -19.40 5.96
C PRO A 101 16.93 -20.31 5.94
N ILE A 102 16.23 -20.38 4.80
CA ILE A 102 14.98 -21.13 4.62
C ILE A 102 15.19 -22.15 3.48
N PRO A 103 14.91 -23.45 3.69
CA PRO A 103 15.25 -24.50 2.75
C PRO A 103 14.53 -24.41 1.39
N VAL A 104 13.33 -23.81 1.35
CA VAL A 104 12.52 -23.67 0.12
C VAL A 104 12.99 -22.49 -0.76
N PHE A 105 13.61 -21.47 -0.16
CA PHE A 105 14.04 -20.24 -0.85
C PHE A 105 15.54 -19.98 -0.66
N LYS A 106 16.37 -21.04 -0.71
CA LYS A 106 17.80 -20.97 -0.43
C LYS A 106 18.53 -19.90 -1.25
N ASN A 107 18.15 -19.70 -2.51
CA ASN A 107 18.66 -18.65 -3.38
C ASN A 107 17.48 -17.88 -3.97
N LEU A 108 17.17 -16.72 -3.40
CA LEU A 108 16.09 -15.86 -3.91
C LEU A 108 16.68 -14.80 -4.82
N ASN A 109 16.09 -14.58 -6.00
CA ASN A 109 16.48 -13.45 -6.84
C ASN A 109 16.29 -12.14 -6.05
N ILE A 110 17.26 -11.24 -6.14
CA ILE A 110 17.23 -9.97 -5.40
C ILE A 110 16.00 -9.11 -5.73
N LEU A 111 15.45 -9.23 -6.95
CA LEU A 111 14.20 -8.58 -7.33
C LEU A 111 13.02 -9.13 -6.51
N TYR A 112 12.89 -10.44 -6.40
CA TYR A 112 11.83 -11.05 -5.57
C TYR A 112 12.03 -10.70 -4.10
N PHE A 113 13.27 -10.64 -3.63
CA PHE A 113 13.60 -10.19 -2.29
C PHE A 113 13.15 -8.74 -2.05
N TYR A 114 13.41 -7.83 -2.99
CA TYR A 114 12.91 -6.45 -2.96
C TYR A 114 11.39 -6.37 -2.89
N ILE A 115 10.67 -7.14 -3.71
CA ILE A 115 9.19 -7.14 -3.73
C ILE A 115 8.64 -7.57 -2.36
N ILE A 116 9.18 -8.66 -1.79
CA ILE A 116 8.77 -9.16 -0.48
C ILE A 116 9.07 -8.12 0.61
N LEU A 117 10.28 -7.57 0.63
CA LEU A 117 10.66 -6.53 1.61
C LEU A 117 9.76 -5.31 1.54
N THR A 118 9.49 -4.82 0.33
CA THR A 118 8.63 -3.64 0.12
C THR A 118 7.23 -3.89 0.70
N PHE A 119 6.68 -5.09 0.49
CA PHE A 119 5.38 -5.47 1.05
C PHE A 119 5.39 -5.56 2.58
N VAL A 120 6.39 -6.25 3.16
CA VAL A 120 6.53 -6.40 4.61
C VAL A 120 6.71 -5.04 5.29
N ILE A 121 7.64 -4.22 4.80
CA ILE A 121 7.88 -2.88 5.34
C ILE A 121 6.65 -2.00 5.15
N GLY A 122 5.97 -2.09 4.01
CA GLY A 122 4.72 -1.36 3.76
C GLY A 122 3.64 -1.66 4.81
N ILE A 123 3.45 -2.93 5.19
CA ILE A 123 2.52 -3.31 6.26
C ILE A 123 2.96 -2.77 7.62
N VAL A 124 4.25 -2.83 7.93
CA VAL A 124 4.77 -2.30 9.20
C VAL A 124 4.55 -0.79 9.27
N LEU A 125 4.87 -0.06 8.21
CA LEU A 125 4.72 1.40 8.15
C LEU A 125 3.25 1.83 8.16
N SER A 126 2.36 1.11 7.49
CA SER A 126 0.93 1.45 7.49
C SER A 126 0.31 1.34 8.88
N LYS A 127 0.72 0.31 9.66
CA LYS A 127 0.33 0.16 11.07
C LYS A 127 0.92 1.28 11.95
N LEU A 128 2.19 1.62 11.78
CA LEU A 128 2.84 2.66 12.57
C LEU A 128 2.28 4.06 12.31
N LEU A 129 1.81 4.31 11.10
CA LEU A 129 1.28 5.62 10.68
C LEU A 129 -0.25 5.73 10.82
N GLU A 130 -0.92 4.70 11.36
CA GLU A 130 -2.38 4.64 11.56
C GLU A 130 -3.18 4.92 10.26
N VAL A 131 -2.66 4.42 9.13
CA VAL A 131 -3.28 4.66 7.80
C VAL A 131 -4.31 3.57 7.43
N SER A 132 -4.35 2.48 8.21
CA SER A 132 -5.25 1.33 8.04
C SER A 132 -6.40 1.31 9.04
#